data_AF-A0A7M4FAS9-F1
#
_entry.id   AF-A0A7M4FAS9-F1
#
_cell.length_a   1.000
_cell.length_b   1.000
_cell.length_c   1.000
_cell.angle_alpha   90.00
_cell.angle_beta   90.00
_cell.angle_gamma   90.00
#
_symmetry.space_group_name_H-M   'P 1'
#
loop_
_entity.id
_entity.type
_entity.pdbx_description
1 polymer ?
#
loop_
_entity_poly.entity_id
_entity_poly.type
_entity_poly.pdbx_seq_one_letter_code
_entity_poly.pdbx_strand_id
1 'polypeptide(L)'
;MACMEFEMGKKKCERYWAEEGGAPLQCGPFTVTCEVEDRKSEYVTRTLKVTLDNETRTLYHFHYKNWPDHDVPSSINPILELIWEMRCYQADDSIPICVHCR
;
A
#
# COMPACT_ATOMS: atom_id res chain seq x y z
N MET A 1 -3.56 -2.12 -1.10
CA MET A 1 -3.23 -2.77 -2.39
C MET A 1 -3.12 -4.27 -2.18
N ALA A 2 -3.93 -5.06 -2.87
CA ALA A 2 -4.00 -6.52 -2.71
C ALA A 2 -3.60 -7.28 -4.00
N CYS A 3 -2.60 -6.79 -4.72
CA CYS A 3 -2.03 -7.42 -5.91
C CYS A 3 -0.56 -7.05 -6.05
N MET A 4 0.19 -7.78 -6.86
CA MET A 4 1.55 -7.38 -7.24
C MET A 4 1.52 -6.33 -8.37
N GLU A 5 2.61 -5.58 -8.56
CA GLU A 5 2.72 -4.67 -9.71
C GLU A 5 2.72 -5.47 -11.03
N PHE A 6 3.33 -6.66 -11.01
CA PHE A 6 3.36 -7.61 -12.11
C PHE A 6 3.00 -9.01 -11.61
N GLU A 7 2.12 -9.69 -12.36
CA GLU A 7 1.73 -11.07 -12.10
C GLU A 7 1.77 -11.84 -13.43
N MET A 8 2.42 -13.01 -13.42
CA MET A 8 2.59 -13.84 -14.62
C MET A 8 3.12 -13.06 -15.85
N GLY A 9 4.03 -12.11 -15.62
CA GLY A 9 4.62 -11.26 -16.66
C GLY A 9 3.71 -10.16 -17.20
N LYS A 10 2.49 -10.00 -16.68
CA LYS A 10 1.56 -8.93 -17.06
C LYS A 10 1.56 -7.84 -16.00
N LYS A 11 1.61 -6.58 -16.44
CA LYS A 11 1.48 -5.42 -15.55
C LYS A 11 0.06 -5.37 -15.01
N LYS A 12 -0.06 -5.36 -13.68
CA LYS A 12 -1.31 -5.31 -12.93
C LYS A 12 -1.54 -3.94 -12.29
N CYS A 13 -0.53 -3.27 -11.76
CA CYS A 13 -0.72 -1.93 -11.21
C CYS A 13 0.31 -0.97 -11.81
N GLU A 14 -0.08 0.29 -11.96
CA GLU A 14 0.90 1.37 -12.12
C GLU A 14 1.45 1.70 -10.73
N ARG A 15 2.76 1.87 -10.61
CA ARG A 15 3.36 2.25 -9.34
C ARG A 15 3.05 3.70 -9.00
N TYR A 16 2.24 3.91 -7.96
CA TYR A 16 1.83 5.23 -7.46
C TYR A 16 2.48 5.61 -6.12
N TRP A 17 3.42 4.79 -5.63
CA TRP A 17 4.15 5.05 -4.39
C TRP A 17 5.65 5.18 -4.65
N ALA A 18 6.34 5.94 -3.79
CA ALA A 18 7.80 5.96 -3.72
C ALA A 18 8.33 4.86 -2.78
N GLU A 19 9.58 4.49 -2.94
CA GLU A 19 10.28 3.53 -2.06
C GLU A 19 11.11 4.29 -1.01
N GLU A 20 11.35 3.69 0.15
CA GLU A 20 12.19 4.28 1.21
C GLU A 20 13.61 4.50 0.68
N GLY A 21 14.17 5.70 0.92
CA GLY A 21 15.46 6.12 0.37
C GLY A 21 15.46 6.38 -1.15
N GLY A 22 14.32 6.18 -1.83
CA GLY A 22 14.14 6.48 -3.23
C GLY A 22 13.89 7.97 -3.51
N ALA A 23 13.93 8.34 -4.79
CA ALA A 23 13.55 9.67 -5.22
C ALA A 23 12.04 9.91 -5.03
N PRO A 24 11.61 11.15 -4.73
CA PRO A 24 10.19 11.51 -4.74
C PRO A 24 9.52 11.17 -6.07
N LEU A 25 8.34 10.58 -6.01
CA LEU A 25 7.50 10.29 -7.17
C LEU A 25 6.59 11.49 -7.46
N GLN A 26 6.60 11.97 -8.70
CA GLN A 26 5.69 13.03 -9.16
C GLN A 26 4.47 12.40 -9.85
N CYS A 27 3.28 12.70 -9.35
CA CYS A 27 2.01 12.26 -9.90
C CYS A 27 1.14 13.48 -10.19
N GLY A 28 1.32 14.13 -11.35
CA GLY A 28 0.64 15.39 -11.65
C GLY A 28 1.07 16.47 -10.64
N PRO A 29 0.13 17.16 -9.94
CA PRO A 29 0.48 18.17 -8.93
C PRO A 29 0.90 17.57 -7.59
N PHE A 30 0.85 16.24 -7.43
CA PHE A 30 1.19 15.55 -6.20
C PHE A 30 2.66 15.12 -6.18
N THR A 31 3.34 15.39 -5.07
CA THR A 31 4.64 14.78 -4.74
C THR A 31 4.44 13.70 -3.70
N VAL A 32 4.91 12.48 -3.97
CA VAL A 32 4.83 11.32 -3.06
C VAL A 32 6.23 10.92 -2.62
N THR A 33 6.48 10.85 -1.32
CA THR A 33 7.71 10.28 -0.73
C THR A 33 7.38 9.16 0.23
N CYS A 34 8.36 8.32 0.55
CA CYS A 34 8.24 7.24 1.50
C CYS A 34 9.23 7.47 2.65
N GLU A 35 8.70 7.65 3.87
CA GLU A 35 9.52 7.87 5.05
C GLU A 35 10.02 6.56 5.67
N VAL A 36 9.14 5.55 5.70
CA VAL A 36 9.41 4.26 6.33
C VAL A 36 8.77 3.16 5.49
N GLU A 37 9.51 2.08 5.27
CA GLU A 37 8.99 0.83 4.71
C GLU A 37 9.26 -0.33 5.67
N ASP A 38 8.20 -0.96 6.18
CA ASP A 38 8.30 -2.17 6.99
C ASP A 38 7.90 -3.40 6.17
N ARG A 39 8.81 -4.38 6.10
CA ARG A 39 8.68 -5.57 5.25
C ARG A 39 8.39 -6.78 6.12
N LYS A 40 7.15 -7.24 6.08
CA LYS A 40 6.69 -8.48 6.70
C LYS A 40 6.70 -9.62 5.68
N SER A 41 6.38 -10.84 6.11
CA SER A 41 6.46 -12.01 5.23
C SER A 41 5.49 -11.92 4.04
N GLU A 42 4.23 -11.53 4.30
CA GLU A 42 3.17 -11.56 3.27
C GLU A 42 2.79 -10.19 2.71
N TYR A 43 3.14 -9.11 3.42
CA TYR A 43 2.80 -7.75 3.04
C TYR A 43 3.86 -6.74 3.47
N VAL A 44 3.82 -5.57 2.84
CA VAL A 44 4.69 -4.43 3.15
C VAL A 44 3.81 -3.27 3.58
N THR A 45 4.20 -2.58 4.64
CA THR A 45 3.56 -1.33 5.06
C THR A 45 4.49 -0.17 4.75
N ARG A 46 3.92 0.96 4.33
CA ARG A 46 4.67 2.18 4.02
C ARG A 46 4.02 3.38 4.68
N THR A 47 4.84 4.23 5.28
CA THR A 47 4.43 5.58 5.68
C THR A 47 4.80 6.53 4.54
N LEU A 48 3.78 6.93 3.77
CA LEU A 48 3.94 7.84 2.65
C LEU A 48 3.63 9.27 3.08
N LYS A 49 4.36 10.23 2.53
CA LYS A 49 3.99 11.65 2.58
C LYS A 49 3.53 12.06 1.20
N VAL A 50 2.34 12.64 1.14
CA VAL A 50 1.77 13.18 -0.11
C VAL A 50 1.60 14.68 0.06
N THR A 51 2.24 15.45 -0.82
CA THR A 51 2.22 16.91 -0.80
C THR A 51 1.47 17.45 -2.02
N LEU A 52 0.56 18.40 -1.79
CA LEU A 52 -0.14 19.21 -2.79
C LEU A 52 -0.21 20.65 -2.28
N ASP A 53 0.20 21.63 -3.08
CA ASP A 53 0.07 23.07 -2.76
C ASP A 53 0.55 23.45 -1.33
N ASN A 54 1.70 22.90 -0.92
CA ASN A 54 2.33 23.02 0.41
C ASN A 54 1.60 22.32 1.58
N GLU A 55 0.44 21.70 1.35
CA GLU A 55 -0.18 20.81 2.34
C GLU A 55 0.43 19.42 2.20
N THR A 56 0.84 18.82 3.31
CA THR A 56 1.39 17.46 3.33
C THR A 56 0.58 16.58 4.25
N ARG A 57 0.15 15.42 3.75
CA ARG A 57 -0.57 14.40 4.51
C ARG A 57 0.24 13.12 4.60
N THR A 58 0.12 12.44 5.75
CA THR A 58 0.64 11.09 5.93
C THR A 58 -0.40 10.08 5.46
N LEU A 59 0.00 9.12 4.63
CA LEU A 59 -0.81 7.97 4.24
C LEU A 59 -0.13 6.67 4.67
N TYR A 60 -0.90 5.75 5.24
CA TYR A 60 -0.42 4.40 5.55
C TYR A 60 -0.82 3.46 4.43
N HIS A 61 0.17 2.97 3.69
CA HIS A 61 -0.05 2.15 2.52
C HIS A 61 0.30 0.69 2.80
N PHE A 62 -0.73 -0.15 2.85
CA PHE A 62 -0.64 -1.60 3.04
C PHE A 62 -0.65 -2.31 1.69
N HIS A 63 0.40 -3.09 1.42
CA HIS A 63 0.61 -3.80 0.16
C HIS A 63 0.77 -5.31 0.41
N TYR A 64 -0.31 -6.06 0.25
CA TYR A 64 -0.29 -7.52 0.32
C TYR A 64 0.23 -8.10 -0.99
N LYS A 65 1.27 -8.94 -0.91
CA LYS A 65 2.05 -9.39 -2.08
C LYS A 65 1.76 -10.82 -2.51
N ASN A 66 1.27 -11.65 -1.59
CA ASN A 66 1.06 -13.07 -1.81
C ASN A 66 -0.42 -13.45 -2.00
N TRP A 67 -1.21 -12.57 -2.63
CA TRP A 67 -2.56 -12.95 -3.06
C TRP A 67 -2.48 -13.47 -4.50
N PRO A 68 -2.65 -14.78 -4.74
CA PRO A 68 -2.58 -15.35 -6.08
C PRO A 68 -3.78 -14.90 -6.94
N ASP A 69 -3.52 -14.59 -8.21
CA ASP A 69 -4.56 -14.31 -9.19
C ASP A 69 -5.44 -15.55 -9.39
N HIS A 70 -6.76 -15.40 -9.25
CA HIS A 70 -7.76 -16.48 -9.32
C HIS A 70 -7.67 -17.61 -8.26
N ASP A 71 -6.95 -17.41 -7.15
CA ASP A 71 -6.92 -18.36 -6.03
C ASP A 71 -6.93 -17.63 -4.68
N VAL A 72 -6.90 -18.36 -3.57
CA VAL A 72 -6.80 -17.81 -2.21
C VAL A 72 -5.43 -18.11 -1.60
N PRO A 73 -4.91 -17.24 -0.69
CA PRO A 73 -3.71 -17.56 0.07
C PRO A 73 -3.86 -18.87 0.84
N SER A 74 -2.76 -19.61 0.99
CA SER A 74 -2.73 -20.90 1.69
C SER A 74 -3.04 -20.81 3.19
N SER A 75 -3.01 -19.60 3.76
CA SER A 75 -3.38 -19.30 5.14
C SER A 75 -4.14 -17.98 5.21
N ILE A 76 -5.14 -17.93 6.10
CA ILE A 76 -5.95 -16.73 6.36
C ILE A 76 -5.28 -15.76 7.36
N ASN A 77 -4.37 -16.26 8.20
CA ASN A 77 -3.78 -15.48 9.30
C ASN A 77 -3.13 -14.17 8.81
N PRO A 78 -2.35 -14.15 7.73
CA PRO A 78 -1.70 -12.92 7.29
C PRO A 78 -2.68 -11.84 6.81
N ILE A 79 -3.83 -12.24 6.27
CA ILE A 79 -4.91 -11.32 5.90
C ILE A 79 -5.52 -10.71 7.16
N LEU A 80 -5.80 -11.52 8.18
CA LEU A 80 -6.33 -11.05 9.46
C LEU A 80 -5.35 -10.12 10.18
N GLU A 81 -4.05 -10.44 10.15
CA GLU A 81 -2.99 -9.57 10.68
C GLU A 81 -2.93 -8.22 9.96
N LEU A 82 -3.01 -8.21 8.63
CA LEU A 82 -3.06 -6.98 7.84
C LEU A 82 -4.28 -6.13 8.22
N ILE A 83 -5.46 -6.73 8.31
CA ILE A 83 -6.70 -6.02 8.67
C ILE A 83 -6.61 -5.47 10.10
N TRP A 84 -6.09 -6.27 11.04
CA TRP A 84 -5.89 -5.87 12.42
C TRP A 84 -4.98 -4.64 12.51
N GLU A 85 -3.82 -4.69 11.87
CA GLU A 85 -2.88 -3.56 11.87
C GLU A 85 -3.47 -2.32 11.20
N MET A 86 -4.13 -2.47 10.04
CA MET A 86 -4.82 -1.36 9.38
C MET A 86 -5.83 -0.67 10.33
N ARG A 87 -6.58 -1.45 11.14
CA ARG A 87 -7.52 -0.91 12.12
C ARG A 87 -6.85 -0.31 13.37
N CYS A 88 -5.60 -0.66 13.68
CA CYS A 88 -4.81 0.07 14.68
C CYS A 88 -4.48 1.50 14.22
N TYR A 89 -4.33 1.74 12.91
CA TYR A 89 -4.12 3.09 12.35
C TYR A 89 -5.43 3.87 12.18
N GLN A 90 -6.53 3.18 11.88
CA GLN A 90 -7.85 3.80 11.75
C GLN A 90 -8.95 2.91 12.37
N ALA A 91 -9.30 3.20 13.62
CA ALA A 91 -10.22 2.38 14.40
C ALA A 91 -11.69 2.51 13.96
N ASP A 92 -12.07 3.68 13.45
CA ASP A 92 -13.45 4.00 13.04
C ASP A 92 -13.59 4.20 11.53
N ASP A 93 -14.81 4.50 11.11
CA ASP A 93 -15.19 4.70 9.71
C ASP A 93 -15.45 6.19 9.39
N SER A 94 -14.86 7.12 10.15
CA SER A 94 -15.02 8.57 9.94
C SER A 94 -14.49 9.06 8.58
N ILE A 95 -13.49 8.36 8.04
CA ILE A 95 -12.93 8.58 6.69
C ILE A 95 -12.82 7.23 5.95
N PRO A 96 -12.94 7.22 4.61
CA PRO A 96 -12.89 5.99 3.84
C PRO A 96 -11.50 5.38 3.78
N ILE A 97 -11.44 4.05 3.83
CA ILE A 97 -10.24 3.27 3.54
C ILE A 97 -10.26 2.86 2.06
N CYS A 98 -9.22 3.22 1.32
CA CYS A 98 -9.08 2.83 -0.09
C CYS A 98 -8.51 1.40 -0.21
N VAL A 99 -9.32 0.48 -0.74
CA VAL A 99 -8.92 -0.89 -1.04
C VAL A 99 -8.99 -1.12 -2.54
N HIS A 100 -7.94 -1.69 -3.13
CA HIS A 100 -7.91 -2.01 -4.56
C HIS A 100 -7.03 -3.23 -4.87
N CYS A 101 -7.33 -3.82 -6.03
CA CYS A 101 -6.59 -4.85 -6.75
C CYS A 101 -6.86 -4.65 -8.27
N ARG A 102 -6.37 -5.53 -9.15
CA ARG A 102 -6.71 -5.54 -10.58
C ARG A 102 -7.16 -6.90 -11.07
#